data_AF-A0A9W6W6B7-F1
#
_entry.id   AF-A0A9W6W6B7-F1
#
_cell.length_a   1.000
_cell.length_b   1.000
_cell.length_c   1.000
_cell.angle_alpha   90.00
_cell.angle_beta   90.00
_cell.angle_gamma   90.00
#
_symmetry.space_group_name_H-M   'P 1'
#
loop_
_entity.id
_entity.type
_entity.pdbx_description
1 polymer ?
#
loop_
_entity_poly.entity_id
_entity_poly.type
_entity_poly.pdbx_seq_one_letter_code
_entity_poly.pdbx_strand_id
1 'polypeptide(L)'
;MTVNGVRVFYTSSGDGPRTVVLLHGWCDESTGWAGIVSGLRTEYRVIAPDFRGHGGTEPGTDGFSPFVLADDVAALLDALGVPDAVVVGHSLGGVVASVLAVRRPDLVSALVLLDPAYGREHGHGEKVREWIGDITAPGSHQRAIDFVSRPAGDSADQRARQVERRMRAEAMDGDVIWRTLADLHLAPDQISTRPESSRYLVRRDVPLLAVHADKGRAAWEGTLVRHTSSRVEYWPDVTHWLHLDAPGRVLAVVRDWLADLDEARRDAREAQATTAGAPRRAGAVAGGGPVIDVHVHVGTTVTRSPTVGQSPEEASIALDQAGVTAGILSPAGGAGLDRGVASVQLHNNTVAAAVAGSPERYPVGLATTDLRLGVAAAVAEAERALGELGLAGLCLFPRMSGHRLDGAIDPVLAVLDAYGGLCLMHPADDEDTVLRCAEDFPRITFILAHAPMSDAPDRLRRLVDAGNVYLDTSQNVPAPSAERLTALVDRVGSERLLFAGDSPYYSAAAQREALDAAALPEDVHERIAWRNALSIIQTHRPGWELPS
;
A
#
# COMPACT_ATOMS: atom_id res chain seq x y z
N MET A 1 13.71 -33.64 -1.20
CA MET A 1 14.65 -33.04 -0.23
C MET A 1 13.94 -32.90 1.10
N THR A 2 14.62 -32.97 2.24
CA THR A 2 13.97 -32.75 3.55
C THR A 2 14.29 -31.36 4.07
N VAL A 3 13.26 -30.55 4.31
CA VAL A 3 13.36 -29.18 4.87
C VAL A 3 12.26 -28.99 5.90
N ASN A 4 12.52 -28.25 6.99
CA ASN A 4 11.57 -28.04 8.08
C ASN A 4 10.89 -29.33 8.60
N GLY A 5 11.63 -30.45 8.61
CA GLY A 5 11.09 -31.76 9.04
C GLY A 5 10.14 -32.44 8.04
N VAL A 6 9.95 -31.90 6.85
CA VAL A 6 9.05 -32.43 5.80
C VAL A 6 9.86 -32.87 4.58
N ARG A 7 9.55 -34.05 4.02
CA ARG A 7 10.11 -34.45 2.71
C ARG A 7 9.35 -33.76 1.59
N VAL A 8 10.00 -32.74 1.03
CA VAL A 8 9.53 -31.91 -0.09
C VAL A 8 9.93 -32.52 -1.43
N PHE A 9 8.94 -32.72 -2.29
CA PHE A 9 9.10 -32.99 -3.70
C PHE A 9 9.22 -31.68 -4.48
N TYR A 10 10.11 -31.66 -5.46
CA TYR A 10 10.23 -30.56 -6.41
C TYR A 10 10.78 -31.08 -7.73
N THR A 11 10.46 -30.37 -8.81
CA THR A 11 11.10 -30.56 -10.12
C THR A 11 12.10 -29.43 -10.39
N SER A 12 13.15 -29.73 -11.15
CA SER A 12 14.12 -28.75 -11.65
C SER A 12 14.34 -29.00 -13.14
N SER A 13 14.19 -27.97 -13.96
CA SER A 13 14.33 -28.04 -15.42
C SER A 13 15.06 -26.82 -15.97
N GLY A 14 15.95 -27.02 -16.95
CA GLY A 14 16.79 -25.93 -17.48
C GLY A 14 17.98 -25.60 -16.57
N ASP A 15 18.94 -24.88 -17.13
CA ASP A 15 20.23 -24.53 -16.53
C ASP A 15 20.60 -23.05 -16.75
N GLY A 16 19.60 -22.23 -17.06
CA GLY A 16 19.77 -20.79 -17.28
C GLY A 16 20.29 -20.05 -16.03
N PRO A 17 20.93 -18.87 -16.22
CA PRO A 17 21.63 -18.15 -15.15
C PRO A 17 20.69 -17.57 -14.10
N ARG A 18 19.42 -17.32 -14.44
CA ARG A 18 18.38 -16.84 -13.52
C ARG A 18 17.44 -17.99 -13.16
N THR A 19 17.10 -18.08 -11.88
CA THR A 19 16.17 -19.10 -11.38
C THR A 19 14.74 -18.55 -11.32
N VAL A 20 13.79 -19.32 -11.83
CA VAL A 20 12.35 -19.07 -11.73
C VAL A 20 11.73 -20.16 -10.85
N VAL A 21 10.97 -19.77 -9.83
CA VAL A 21 10.29 -20.69 -8.92
C VAL A 21 8.79 -20.63 -9.17
N LEU A 22 8.15 -21.76 -9.47
CA LEU A 22 6.73 -21.86 -9.80
C LEU A 22 5.94 -22.49 -8.65
N LEU A 23 5.04 -21.71 -8.04
CA LEU A 23 4.26 -22.10 -6.86
C LEU A 23 2.79 -22.33 -7.25
N HIS A 24 2.31 -23.57 -7.10
CA HIS A 24 0.99 -24.01 -7.58
C HIS A 24 -0.19 -23.57 -6.69
N GLY A 25 -1.42 -23.74 -7.20
CA GLY A 25 -2.65 -23.42 -6.47
C GLY A 25 -3.11 -24.53 -5.50
N TRP A 26 -4.20 -24.27 -4.77
CA TRP A 26 -4.86 -25.27 -3.94
C TRP A 26 -5.42 -26.42 -4.79
N CYS A 27 -5.21 -27.66 -4.35
CA CYS A 27 -5.57 -28.88 -5.09
C CYS A 27 -4.87 -29.03 -6.46
N ASP A 28 -3.69 -28.46 -6.60
CA ASP A 28 -2.81 -28.61 -7.77
C ASP A 28 -1.42 -29.10 -7.33
N GLU A 29 -0.51 -29.28 -8.30
CA GLU A 29 0.87 -29.73 -8.07
C GLU A 29 1.80 -29.21 -9.17
N SER A 30 3.09 -29.51 -9.09
CA SER A 30 4.13 -29.09 -10.04
C SER A 30 3.81 -29.44 -11.51
N THR A 31 3.07 -30.52 -11.78
CA THR A 31 2.65 -30.89 -13.14
C THR A 31 1.68 -29.90 -13.78
N GLY A 32 0.95 -29.11 -12.98
CA GLY A 32 0.11 -28.01 -13.46
C GLY A 32 0.89 -26.93 -14.23
N TRP A 33 2.19 -26.84 -13.99
CA TRP A 33 3.08 -25.89 -14.65
C TRP A 33 3.68 -26.39 -15.97
N ALA A 34 3.38 -27.60 -16.44
CA ALA A 34 4.07 -28.22 -17.58
C ALA A 34 4.19 -27.31 -18.82
N GLY A 35 3.12 -26.58 -19.18
CA GLY A 35 3.14 -25.63 -20.30
C GLY A 35 4.08 -24.43 -20.08
N ILE A 36 4.12 -23.90 -18.86
CA ILE A 36 4.99 -22.77 -18.47
C ILE A 36 6.44 -23.23 -18.35
N VAL A 37 6.70 -24.38 -17.72
CA VAL A 37 8.04 -24.99 -17.62
C VAL A 37 8.62 -25.23 -19.01
N SER A 38 7.85 -25.79 -19.93
CA SER A 38 8.28 -26.02 -21.32
C SER A 38 8.72 -24.72 -22.00
N GLY A 39 7.99 -23.63 -21.75
CA GLY A 39 8.30 -22.31 -22.28
C GLY A 39 9.54 -21.65 -21.66
N LEU A 40 9.76 -21.78 -20.35
CA LEU A 40 10.82 -21.04 -19.64
C LEU A 40 12.16 -21.80 -19.54
N ARG A 41 12.16 -23.13 -19.54
CA ARG A 41 13.36 -23.95 -19.27
C ARG A 41 14.53 -23.77 -20.26
N THR A 42 14.29 -23.14 -21.41
CA THR A 42 15.31 -22.86 -22.41
C THR A 42 16.21 -21.68 -22.04
N GLU A 43 15.73 -20.80 -21.16
CA GLU A 43 16.39 -19.54 -20.80
C GLU A 43 16.65 -19.43 -19.28
N TYR A 44 15.86 -20.15 -18.48
CA TYR A 44 15.87 -20.09 -17.03
C TYR A 44 16.08 -21.47 -16.42
N ARG A 45 16.69 -21.52 -15.24
CA ARG A 45 16.53 -22.67 -14.34
C ARG A 45 15.15 -22.57 -13.69
N VAL A 46 14.29 -23.53 -13.93
CA VAL A 46 12.91 -23.55 -13.43
C VAL A 46 12.78 -24.58 -12.32
N ILE A 47 12.34 -24.15 -11.15
CA ILE A 47 12.07 -25.00 -9.98
C ILE A 47 10.58 -24.96 -9.70
N ALA A 48 9.92 -26.11 -9.57
CA ALA A 48 8.51 -26.19 -9.19
C ALA A 48 8.35 -27.17 -8.02
N PRO A 49 8.27 -26.68 -6.77
CA PRO A 49 7.97 -27.52 -5.61
C PRO A 49 6.49 -27.87 -5.51
N ASP A 50 6.20 -29.02 -4.92
CA ASP A 50 4.85 -29.34 -4.44
C ASP A 50 4.73 -28.89 -2.97
N PHE A 51 3.66 -28.18 -2.64
CA PHE A 51 3.35 -27.79 -1.26
C PHE A 51 3.07 -29.01 -0.39
N ARG A 52 3.27 -28.86 0.93
CA ARG A 52 2.90 -29.90 1.90
C ARG A 52 1.50 -30.44 1.68
N GLY A 53 1.41 -31.77 1.67
CA GLY A 53 0.17 -32.50 1.43
C GLY A 53 -0.34 -32.45 -0.01
N HIS A 54 0.39 -31.82 -0.93
CA HIS A 54 0.09 -31.79 -2.36
C HIS A 54 1.15 -32.59 -3.12
N GLY A 55 0.74 -33.19 -4.24
CA GLY A 55 1.60 -33.97 -5.13
C GLY A 55 2.50 -34.96 -4.38
N GLY A 56 3.81 -34.84 -4.56
CA GLY A 56 4.81 -35.72 -3.95
C GLY A 56 5.30 -35.31 -2.55
N THR A 57 4.82 -34.20 -1.97
CA THR A 57 5.31 -33.67 -0.69
C THR A 57 4.47 -34.16 0.49
N GLU A 58 5.15 -34.58 1.56
CA GLU A 58 4.49 -35.02 2.80
C GLU A 58 3.70 -33.89 3.48
N PRO A 59 2.58 -34.20 4.19
CA PRO A 59 1.74 -33.17 4.81
C PRO A 59 2.38 -32.48 6.03
N GLY A 60 3.32 -33.13 6.72
CA GLY A 60 3.92 -32.61 7.95
C GLY A 60 2.92 -32.48 9.12
N THR A 61 3.30 -31.76 10.18
CA THR A 61 2.47 -31.56 11.39
C THR A 61 2.10 -30.10 11.67
N ASP A 62 2.79 -29.14 11.05
CA ASP A 62 2.74 -27.72 11.44
C ASP A 62 1.64 -26.93 10.71
N GLY A 63 0.61 -27.62 10.21
CA GLY A 63 -0.47 -27.01 9.43
C GLY A 63 -0.07 -26.63 7.99
N PHE A 64 -0.94 -25.87 7.34
CA PHE A 64 -0.92 -25.55 5.91
C PHE A 64 -1.07 -24.04 5.64
N SER A 65 -0.83 -23.18 6.65
CA SER A 65 -0.96 -21.74 6.47
C SER A 65 0.02 -21.21 5.42
N PRO A 66 -0.33 -20.14 4.68
CA PRO A 66 0.57 -19.57 3.68
C PRO A 66 1.96 -19.18 4.22
N PHE A 67 2.07 -18.90 5.51
CA PHE A 67 3.32 -18.62 6.21
C PHE A 67 4.20 -19.85 6.36
N VAL A 68 3.60 -20.97 6.75
CA VAL A 68 4.27 -22.25 6.87
C VAL A 68 4.71 -22.76 5.48
N LEU A 69 3.84 -22.62 4.47
CA LEU A 69 4.19 -22.95 3.08
C LEU A 69 5.35 -22.10 2.56
N ALA A 70 5.38 -20.80 2.90
CA ALA A 70 6.47 -19.91 2.51
C ALA A 70 7.78 -20.28 3.21
N ASP A 71 7.74 -20.72 4.47
CA ASP A 71 8.92 -21.18 5.20
C ASP A 71 9.52 -22.46 4.60
N ASP A 72 8.68 -23.37 4.09
CA ASP A 72 9.16 -24.55 3.35
C ASP A 72 9.83 -24.18 2.03
N VAL A 73 9.23 -23.25 1.28
CA VAL A 73 9.83 -22.76 0.03
C VAL A 73 11.16 -22.06 0.32
N ALA A 74 11.21 -21.18 1.32
CA ALA A 74 12.45 -20.51 1.72
C ALA A 74 13.55 -21.53 2.07
N ALA A 75 13.24 -22.52 2.92
CA ALA A 75 14.19 -23.54 3.32
C ALA A 75 14.63 -24.43 2.15
N LEU A 76 13.74 -24.71 1.20
CA LEU A 76 14.10 -25.41 -0.04
C LEU A 76 15.07 -24.58 -0.90
N LEU A 77 14.81 -23.28 -1.09
CA LEU A 77 15.69 -22.40 -1.87
C LEU A 77 17.06 -22.23 -1.21
N ASP A 78 17.10 -22.05 0.11
CA ASP A 78 18.34 -22.00 0.89
C ASP A 78 19.14 -23.31 0.71
N ALA A 79 18.48 -24.47 0.84
CA ALA A 79 19.13 -25.77 0.69
C ALA A 79 19.61 -26.07 -0.75
N LEU A 80 18.96 -25.46 -1.75
CA LEU A 80 19.36 -25.55 -3.15
C LEU A 80 20.40 -24.48 -3.56
N GLY A 81 20.77 -23.58 -2.64
CA GLY A 81 21.69 -22.48 -2.91
C GLY A 81 21.17 -21.51 -3.96
N VAL A 82 19.87 -21.21 -3.93
CA VAL A 82 19.20 -20.31 -4.88
C VAL A 82 18.95 -18.95 -4.22
N PRO A 83 19.83 -17.96 -4.44
CA PRO A 83 19.54 -16.57 -4.08
C PRO A 83 18.70 -15.89 -5.18
N ASP A 84 17.94 -14.85 -4.81
CA ASP A 84 17.43 -13.84 -5.75
C ASP A 84 16.57 -14.41 -6.92
N ALA A 85 15.63 -15.32 -6.64
CA ALA A 85 14.81 -15.96 -7.64
C ALA A 85 13.62 -15.10 -8.11
N VAL A 86 13.18 -15.27 -9.36
CA VAL A 86 11.86 -14.79 -9.79
C VAL A 86 10.82 -15.79 -9.31
N VAL A 87 9.89 -15.37 -8.47
CA VAL A 87 8.86 -16.26 -7.93
C VAL A 87 7.53 -16.02 -8.62
N VAL A 88 7.02 -17.06 -9.27
CA VAL A 88 5.72 -17.08 -9.96
C VAL A 88 4.75 -17.88 -9.10
N GLY A 89 3.63 -17.28 -8.72
CA GLY A 89 2.62 -17.94 -7.89
C GLY A 89 1.22 -17.86 -8.48
N HIS A 90 0.51 -18.98 -8.52
CA HIS A 90 -0.91 -19.03 -8.89
C HIS A 90 -1.80 -19.23 -7.67
N SER A 91 -2.88 -18.46 -7.55
CA SER A 91 -3.90 -18.67 -6.50
C SER A 91 -3.28 -18.73 -5.09
N LEU A 92 -3.35 -19.87 -4.38
CA LEU A 92 -2.64 -20.13 -3.13
C LEU A 92 -1.14 -19.84 -3.24
N GLY A 93 -0.49 -20.33 -4.29
CA GLY A 93 0.91 -20.06 -4.56
C GLY A 93 1.23 -18.59 -4.75
N GLY A 94 0.27 -17.77 -5.18
CA GLY A 94 0.42 -16.31 -5.22
C GLY A 94 0.42 -15.66 -3.82
N VAL A 95 -0.35 -16.22 -2.89
CA VAL A 95 -0.33 -15.82 -1.47
C VAL A 95 1.01 -16.20 -0.84
N VAL A 96 1.45 -17.44 -1.05
CA VAL A 96 2.75 -17.95 -0.55
C VAL A 96 3.92 -17.16 -1.12
N ALA A 97 3.93 -16.88 -2.44
CA ALA A 97 4.96 -16.05 -3.08
C ALA A 97 5.03 -14.66 -2.46
N SER A 98 3.87 -14.06 -2.16
CA SER A 98 3.81 -12.74 -1.52
C SER A 98 4.31 -12.78 -0.08
N VAL A 99 3.98 -13.81 0.70
CA VAL A 99 4.49 -14.00 2.05
C VAL A 99 6.01 -14.20 2.05
N LEU A 100 6.52 -15.01 1.13
CA LEU A 100 7.95 -15.24 0.94
C LEU A 100 8.68 -13.94 0.64
N ALA A 101 8.19 -13.13 -0.30
CA ALA A 101 8.82 -11.85 -0.65
C ALA A 101 8.87 -10.86 0.52
N VAL A 102 7.85 -10.86 1.38
CA VAL A 102 7.81 -9.99 2.57
C VAL A 102 8.76 -10.48 3.67
N ARG A 103 8.90 -11.80 3.87
CA ARG A 103 9.70 -12.37 4.98
C ARG A 103 11.15 -12.63 4.60
N ARG A 104 11.42 -12.92 3.33
CA ARG A 104 12.72 -13.29 2.76
C ARG A 104 12.94 -12.56 1.43
N PRO A 105 12.97 -11.21 1.42
CA PRO A 105 13.25 -10.45 0.20
C PRO A 105 14.61 -10.79 -0.41
N ASP A 106 15.56 -11.32 0.37
CA ASP A 106 16.86 -11.83 -0.09
C ASP A 106 16.76 -13.02 -1.06
N LEU A 107 15.65 -13.76 -1.03
CA LEU A 107 15.39 -14.89 -1.91
C LEU A 107 14.56 -14.54 -3.15
N VAL A 108 14.01 -13.32 -3.22
CA VAL A 108 13.02 -12.94 -4.23
C VAL A 108 13.46 -11.70 -4.99
N SER A 109 13.86 -11.87 -6.25
CA SER A 109 14.25 -10.74 -7.12
C SER A 109 13.07 -10.04 -7.77
N ALA A 110 11.97 -10.76 -7.99
CA ALA A 110 10.76 -10.28 -8.63
C ALA A 110 9.60 -11.25 -8.39
N LEU A 111 8.37 -10.73 -8.41
CA LEU A 111 7.14 -11.51 -8.28
C LEU A 111 6.32 -11.51 -9.57
N VAL A 112 5.76 -12.68 -9.90
CA VAL A 112 4.69 -12.82 -10.89
C VAL A 112 3.50 -13.50 -10.23
N LEU A 113 2.37 -12.82 -10.09
CA LEU A 113 1.19 -13.31 -9.38
C LEU A 113 0.04 -13.54 -10.35
N LEU A 114 -0.41 -14.79 -10.45
CA LEU A 114 -1.46 -15.22 -11.37
C LEU A 114 -2.73 -15.53 -10.58
N ASP A 115 -3.69 -14.61 -10.65
CA ASP A 115 -4.97 -14.59 -9.93
C ASP A 115 -4.87 -15.06 -8.46
N PRO A 116 -4.06 -14.37 -7.63
CA PRO A 116 -3.76 -14.79 -6.27
C PRO A 116 -5.00 -14.88 -5.36
N ALA A 117 -4.97 -15.78 -4.38
CA ALA A 117 -6.08 -16.09 -3.49
C ALA A 117 -6.24 -15.11 -2.30
N TYR A 118 -5.99 -13.82 -2.54
CA TYR A 118 -6.16 -12.74 -1.57
C TYR A 118 -7.10 -11.64 -2.08
N GLY A 119 -7.23 -10.52 -1.34
CA GLY A 119 -8.01 -9.36 -1.78
C GLY A 119 -9.51 -9.62 -1.86
N ARG A 120 -10.01 -10.58 -1.06
CA ARG A 120 -11.43 -10.93 -0.96
C ARG A 120 -12.21 -9.89 -0.17
N GLU A 121 -13.47 -9.67 -0.53
CA GLU A 121 -14.31 -8.68 0.13
C GLU A 121 -14.72 -9.11 1.55
N HIS A 122 -15.23 -8.15 2.32
CA HIS A 122 -15.74 -8.41 3.66
C HIS A 122 -16.84 -9.49 3.65
N GLY A 123 -16.86 -10.36 4.67
CA GLY A 123 -17.77 -11.51 4.75
C GLY A 123 -17.32 -12.75 3.96
N HIS A 124 -16.19 -12.72 3.24
CA HIS A 124 -15.64 -13.92 2.58
C HIS A 124 -15.33 -15.06 3.57
N GLY A 125 -14.76 -14.72 4.73
CA GLY A 125 -14.45 -15.71 5.78
C GLY A 125 -15.69 -16.44 6.33
N GLU A 126 -16.84 -15.77 6.43
CA GLU A 126 -18.09 -16.41 6.87
C GLU A 126 -18.56 -17.43 5.85
N LYS A 127 -18.57 -17.08 4.57
CA LYS A 127 -18.90 -18.00 3.46
C LYS A 127 -17.96 -19.20 3.42
N VAL A 128 -16.67 -18.98 3.64
CA VAL A 128 -15.68 -20.06 3.69
C VAL A 128 -15.90 -20.95 4.91
N ARG A 129 -16.28 -20.40 6.07
CA ARG A 129 -16.59 -21.18 7.27
C ARG A 129 -17.80 -22.08 7.09
N GLU A 130 -18.88 -21.56 6.49
CA GLU A 130 -20.05 -22.37 6.11
C GLU A 130 -19.64 -23.50 5.15
N TRP A 131 -18.86 -23.16 4.12
CA TRP A 131 -18.43 -24.12 3.12
C TRP A 131 -17.46 -25.18 3.69
N ILE A 132 -16.58 -24.81 4.64
CA ILE A 132 -15.72 -25.76 5.36
C ILE A 132 -16.57 -26.74 6.19
N GLY A 133 -17.62 -26.24 6.85
CA GLY A 133 -18.60 -27.10 7.53
C GLY A 133 -19.23 -28.13 6.59
N ASP A 134 -19.52 -27.72 5.34
CA ASP A 134 -20.08 -28.60 4.32
C ASP A 134 -19.10 -29.63 3.76
N ILE A 135 -17.80 -29.34 3.62
CA ILE A 135 -16.80 -30.26 3.04
C ILE A 135 -16.13 -31.19 4.07
N THR A 136 -16.25 -30.88 5.37
CA THR A 136 -15.75 -31.72 6.48
C THR A 136 -16.75 -32.79 6.94
N ALA A 137 -18.00 -32.74 6.45
CA ALA A 137 -18.99 -33.79 6.72
C ALA A 137 -18.58 -35.13 6.05
N PRO A 138 -18.88 -36.30 6.65
CA PRO A 138 -18.52 -37.60 6.09
C PRO A 138 -18.94 -37.75 4.62
N GLY A 139 -17.98 -38.09 3.74
CA GLY A 139 -18.19 -38.22 2.29
C GLY A 139 -18.14 -36.92 1.49
N SER A 140 -17.80 -35.79 2.12
CA SER A 140 -17.92 -34.46 1.49
C SER A 140 -16.63 -33.92 0.87
N HIS A 141 -15.51 -34.65 0.96
CA HIS A 141 -14.30 -34.36 0.17
C HIS A 141 -14.61 -34.33 -1.34
N GLN A 142 -15.59 -35.13 -1.78
CA GLN A 142 -16.09 -35.12 -3.15
C GLN A 142 -16.61 -33.73 -3.57
N ARG A 143 -17.22 -32.96 -2.65
CA ARG A 143 -17.69 -31.60 -2.96
C ARG A 143 -16.54 -30.63 -3.23
N ALA A 144 -15.42 -30.79 -2.51
CA ALA A 144 -14.23 -29.99 -2.75
C ALA A 144 -13.58 -30.37 -4.09
N ILE A 145 -13.49 -31.67 -4.40
CA ILE A 145 -13.06 -32.19 -5.70
C ILE A 145 -13.94 -31.63 -6.81
N ASP A 146 -15.27 -31.69 -6.66
CA ASP A 146 -16.24 -31.18 -7.64
C ASP A 146 -16.12 -29.67 -7.82
N PHE A 147 -15.79 -28.91 -6.75
CA PHE A 147 -15.55 -27.47 -6.82
C PHE A 147 -14.30 -27.11 -7.63
N VAL A 148 -13.15 -27.73 -7.34
CA VAL A 148 -11.89 -27.43 -8.06
C VAL A 148 -11.90 -27.97 -9.49
N SER A 149 -12.72 -29.01 -9.74
CA SER A 149 -12.94 -29.60 -11.06
C SER A 149 -14.18 -29.05 -11.77
N ARG A 150 -14.73 -27.89 -11.37
CA ARG A 150 -15.86 -27.27 -12.07
C ARG A 150 -15.53 -27.01 -13.55
N PRO A 151 -16.50 -27.21 -14.46
CA PRO A 151 -16.33 -26.86 -15.87
C PRO A 151 -16.00 -25.36 -16.00
N ALA A 152 -14.92 -25.06 -16.71
CA ALA A 152 -14.50 -23.70 -17.06
C ALA A 152 -14.97 -23.30 -18.48
N GLY A 153 -15.65 -24.21 -19.18
CA GLY A 153 -16.14 -24.10 -20.55
C GLY A 153 -16.22 -25.48 -21.22
N ASP A 154 -16.69 -25.52 -22.47
CA ASP A 154 -17.06 -26.77 -23.16
C ASP A 154 -16.05 -27.24 -24.23
N SER A 155 -14.93 -26.51 -24.43
CA SER A 155 -13.93 -26.91 -25.41
C SER A 155 -13.27 -28.26 -25.03
N ALA A 156 -12.73 -28.98 -26.02
CA ALA A 156 -12.04 -30.26 -25.76
C ALA A 156 -10.85 -30.08 -24.80
N ASP A 157 -10.08 -29.00 -24.98
CA ASP A 157 -8.95 -28.67 -24.12
C ASP A 157 -9.38 -28.31 -22.70
N GLN A 158 -10.48 -27.56 -22.55
CA GLN A 158 -11.04 -27.21 -21.24
C GLN A 158 -11.51 -28.47 -20.48
N ARG A 159 -12.12 -29.44 -21.19
CA ARG A 159 -12.52 -30.73 -20.62
C ARG A 159 -11.33 -31.60 -20.23
N ALA A 160 -10.27 -31.66 -21.05
CA ALA A 160 -9.06 -32.40 -20.69
C ALA A 160 -8.40 -31.83 -19.41
N ARG A 161 -8.26 -30.50 -19.33
CA ARG A 161 -7.73 -29.83 -18.13
C ARG A 161 -8.62 -30.01 -16.90
N GLN A 162 -9.93 -30.08 -17.09
CA GLN A 162 -10.88 -30.37 -16.02
C GLN A 162 -10.64 -31.77 -15.44
N VAL A 163 -10.44 -32.78 -16.29
CA VAL A 163 -10.13 -34.15 -15.88
C VAL A 163 -8.80 -34.20 -15.12
N GLU A 164 -7.76 -33.52 -15.60
CA GLU A 164 -6.46 -33.45 -14.90
C GLU A 164 -6.59 -32.84 -13.50
N ARG A 165 -7.29 -31.70 -13.36
CA ARG A 165 -7.55 -31.08 -12.05
C ARG A 165 -8.31 -32.01 -11.11
N ARG A 166 -9.31 -32.74 -11.64
CA ARG A 166 -10.08 -33.72 -10.88
C ARG A 166 -9.19 -34.85 -10.36
N MET A 167 -8.33 -35.41 -11.23
CA MET A 167 -7.40 -36.47 -10.85
C MET A 167 -6.42 -36.03 -9.76
N ARG A 168 -5.88 -34.80 -9.83
CA ARG A 168 -4.99 -34.25 -8.78
C ARG A 168 -5.71 -34.12 -7.45
N ALA A 169 -6.92 -33.56 -7.45
CA ALA A 169 -7.71 -33.41 -6.24
C ALA A 169 -8.14 -34.77 -5.65
N GLU A 170 -8.46 -35.76 -6.48
CA GLU A 170 -8.78 -37.13 -6.05
C GLU A 170 -7.58 -37.88 -5.47
N ALA A 171 -6.35 -37.50 -5.84
CA ALA A 171 -5.12 -38.09 -5.31
C ALA A 171 -4.72 -37.54 -3.92
N MET A 172 -5.30 -36.42 -3.50
CA MET A 172 -5.01 -35.80 -2.21
C MET A 172 -5.78 -36.45 -1.06
N ASP A 173 -5.20 -36.39 0.14
CA ASP A 173 -5.94 -36.65 1.37
C ASP A 173 -7.02 -35.56 1.56
N GLY A 174 -8.27 -35.98 1.75
CA GLY A 174 -9.39 -35.08 1.98
C GLY A 174 -9.17 -34.15 3.19
N ASP A 175 -8.42 -34.61 4.20
CA ASP A 175 -8.07 -33.78 5.35
C ASP A 175 -7.13 -32.63 4.97
N VAL A 176 -6.19 -32.86 4.06
CA VAL A 176 -5.32 -31.79 3.55
C VAL A 176 -6.13 -30.76 2.78
N ILE A 177 -7.11 -31.21 1.99
CA ILE A 177 -7.95 -30.32 1.16
C ILE A 177 -8.64 -29.27 2.04
N TRP A 178 -9.41 -29.69 3.05
CA TRP A 178 -10.17 -28.74 3.87
C TRP A 178 -9.27 -27.96 4.84
N ARG A 179 -8.22 -28.57 5.40
CA ARG A 179 -7.30 -27.87 6.33
C ARG A 179 -6.52 -26.76 5.62
N THR A 180 -6.04 -27.01 4.40
CA THR A 180 -5.37 -25.98 3.60
C THR A 180 -6.29 -24.79 3.34
N LEU A 181 -7.55 -25.06 3.01
CA LEU A 181 -8.54 -24.00 2.79
C LEU A 181 -8.87 -23.24 4.08
N ALA A 182 -8.98 -23.95 5.20
CA ALA A 182 -9.19 -23.37 6.52
C ALA A 182 -8.01 -22.47 6.91
N ASP A 183 -6.78 -22.93 6.75
CA ASP A 183 -5.60 -22.15 7.10
C ASP A 183 -5.41 -20.94 6.16
N LEU A 184 -5.77 -21.07 4.89
CA LEU A 184 -5.70 -19.98 3.92
C LEU A 184 -6.68 -18.84 4.23
N HIS A 185 -7.89 -19.15 4.72
CA HIS A 185 -8.98 -18.17 4.80
C HIS A 185 -9.49 -17.87 6.21
N LEU A 186 -9.26 -18.76 7.17
CA LEU A 186 -9.82 -18.70 8.52
C LEU A 186 -8.76 -18.67 9.62
N ALA A 187 -7.49 -18.94 9.32
CA ALA A 187 -6.43 -18.80 10.30
C ALA A 187 -6.39 -17.37 10.87
N PRO A 188 -6.05 -17.15 12.15
CA PRO A 188 -6.02 -15.81 12.73
C PRO A 188 -5.07 -14.84 12.02
N ASP A 189 -4.03 -15.36 11.39
CA ASP A 189 -3.00 -14.63 10.63
C ASP A 189 -3.24 -14.63 9.12
N GLN A 190 -4.38 -15.15 8.64
CA GLN A 190 -4.71 -15.21 7.22
C GLN A 190 -4.65 -13.82 6.54
N ILE A 191 -4.24 -13.80 5.27
CA ILE A 191 -4.11 -12.57 4.48
C ILE A 191 -4.98 -12.59 3.22
N SER A 192 -6.12 -13.28 3.26
CA SER A 192 -6.98 -13.52 2.10
C SER A 192 -8.06 -12.47 1.88
N THR A 193 -8.47 -11.73 2.92
CA THR A 193 -9.45 -10.65 2.87
C THR A 193 -8.79 -9.28 2.75
N ARG A 194 -9.43 -8.32 2.06
CA ARG A 194 -8.83 -7.02 1.73
C ARG A 194 -8.18 -6.29 2.91
N PRO A 195 -8.79 -6.17 4.11
CA PRO A 195 -8.13 -5.50 5.23
C PRO A 195 -6.78 -6.14 5.62
N GLU A 196 -6.78 -7.46 5.78
CA GLU A 196 -5.60 -8.25 6.18
C GLU A 196 -4.58 -8.31 5.04
N SER A 197 -5.04 -8.51 3.81
CA SER A 197 -4.22 -8.47 2.60
C SER A 197 -3.54 -7.10 2.46
N SER A 198 -4.28 -6.00 2.55
CA SER A 198 -3.74 -4.65 2.43
C SER A 198 -2.66 -4.38 3.49
N ARG A 199 -2.97 -4.69 4.76
CA ARG A 199 -2.03 -4.54 5.88
C ARG A 199 -0.73 -5.32 5.68
N TYR A 200 -0.81 -6.52 5.10
CA TYR A 200 0.35 -7.39 4.96
C TYR A 200 1.12 -7.12 3.65
N LEU A 201 0.42 -7.03 2.53
CA LEU A 201 1.00 -7.01 1.18
C LEU A 201 1.59 -5.66 0.78
N VAL A 202 1.25 -4.58 1.49
CA VAL A 202 1.91 -3.27 1.39
C VAL A 202 3.42 -3.33 1.72
N ARG A 203 3.85 -4.37 2.43
CA ARG A 203 5.26 -4.62 2.77
C ARG A 203 6.07 -5.26 1.63
N ARG A 204 5.45 -5.58 0.49
CA ARG A 204 6.17 -6.11 -0.68
C ARG A 204 7.01 -5.01 -1.29
N ASP A 205 8.33 -5.22 -1.31
CA ASP A 205 9.31 -4.25 -1.81
C ASP A 205 10.10 -4.77 -3.03
N VAL A 206 9.46 -5.64 -3.81
CA VAL A 206 10.07 -6.24 -5.01
C VAL A 206 9.23 -5.88 -6.25
N PRO A 207 9.84 -5.80 -7.44
CA PRO A 207 9.08 -5.64 -8.68
C PRO A 207 7.99 -6.71 -8.80
N LEU A 208 6.79 -6.29 -9.17
CA LEU A 208 5.61 -7.16 -9.25
C LEU A 208 4.93 -7.08 -10.60
N LEU A 209 4.69 -8.23 -11.24
CA LEU A 209 3.69 -8.40 -12.27
C LEU A 209 2.50 -9.17 -11.70
N ALA A 210 1.34 -8.54 -11.55
CA ALA A 210 0.11 -9.20 -11.11
C ALA A 210 -0.92 -9.28 -12.24
N VAL A 211 -1.47 -10.46 -12.50
CA VAL A 211 -2.51 -10.68 -13.50
C VAL A 211 -3.74 -11.25 -12.82
N HIS A 212 -4.88 -10.56 -12.93
CA HIS A 212 -6.14 -10.95 -12.31
C HIS A 212 -7.22 -11.25 -13.36
N ALA A 213 -8.01 -12.29 -13.10
CA ALA A 213 -9.22 -12.59 -13.86
C ALA A 213 -10.44 -11.77 -13.36
N ASP A 214 -10.31 -11.09 -12.22
CA ASP A 214 -11.34 -10.24 -11.62
C ASP A 214 -10.93 -8.75 -11.66
N LYS A 215 -11.82 -7.91 -12.17
CA LYS A 215 -11.57 -6.47 -12.36
C LYS A 215 -11.39 -5.74 -11.03
N GLY A 216 -12.19 -6.10 -10.02
CA GLY A 216 -12.16 -5.45 -8.71
C GLY A 216 -10.86 -5.75 -7.97
N ARG A 217 -10.41 -7.00 -8.01
CA ARG A 217 -9.11 -7.41 -7.46
C ARG A 217 -7.94 -6.79 -8.20
N ALA A 218 -7.99 -6.69 -9.53
CA ALA A 218 -6.96 -5.99 -10.31
C ALA A 218 -6.83 -4.52 -9.89
N ALA A 219 -7.96 -3.81 -9.80
CA ALA A 219 -7.98 -2.41 -9.41
C ALA A 219 -7.46 -2.21 -7.97
N TRP A 220 -7.87 -3.08 -7.04
CA TRP A 220 -7.41 -3.05 -5.65
C TRP A 220 -5.90 -3.38 -5.53
N GLU A 221 -5.41 -4.40 -6.24
CA GLU A 221 -3.97 -4.75 -6.25
C GLU A 221 -3.13 -3.56 -6.74
N GLY A 222 -3.60 -2.84 -7.74
CA GLY A 222 -2.96 -1.62 -8.24
C GLY A 222 -2.78 -0.53 -7.19
N THR A 223 -3.57 -0.52 -6.10
CA THR A 223 -3.40 0.42 -4.98
C THR A 223 -2.29 0.02 -4.01
N LEU A 224 -1.83 -1.23 -4.06
CA LEU A 224 -0.79 -1.77 -3.16
C LEU A 224 0.61 -1.73 -3.79
N VAL A 225 0.68 -1.55 -5.11
CA VAL A 225 1.92 -1.59 -5.88
C VAL A 225 2.72 -0.29 -5.71
N ARG A 226 4.00 -0.43 -5.33
CA ARG A 226 4.89 0.71 -5.04
C ARG A 226 6.09 0.81 -5.98
N HIS A 227 6.63 -0.33 -6.41
CA HIS A 227 7.83 -0.35 -7.23
C HIS A 227 7.50 0.08 -8.67
N THR A 228 8.27 1.02 -9.24
CA THR A 228 8.00 1.65 -10.56
C THR A 228 7.97 0.64 -11.72
N SER A 229 8.80 -0.40 -11.66
CA SER A 229 8.77 -1.51 -12.63
C SER A 229 7.60 -2.48 -12.45
N SER A 230 6.66 -2.23 -11.55
CA SER A 230 5.54 -3.14 -11.33
C SER A 230 4.37 -2.87 -12.26
N ARG A 231 3.59 -3.90 -12.56
CA ARG A 231 2.48 -3.88 -13.49
C ARG A 231 1.33 -4.73 -12.97
N VAL A 232 0.11 -4.21 -13.06
CA VAL A 232 -1.11 -4.95 -12.74
C VAL A 232 -2.00 -5.03 -13.97
N GLU A 233 -2.44 -6.23 -14.32
CA GLU A 233 -3.29 -6.50 -15.48
C GLU A 233 -4.61 -7.16 -15.09
N TYR A 234 -5.66 -6.79 -15.83
CA TYR A 234 -6.96 -7.44 -15.77
C TYR A 234 -7.24 -8.15 -17.10
N TRP A 235 -7.46 -9.47 -17.05
CA TRP A 235 -7.77 -10.28 -18.22
C TRP A 235 -9.21 -10.80 -18.13
N PRO A 236 -10.18 -10.20 -18.85
CA PRO A 236 -11.60 -10.56 -18.75
C PRO A 236 -11.95 -11.91 -19.39
N ASP A 237 -11.07 -12.42 -20.24
CA ASP A 237 -11.29 -13.56 -21.13
C ASP A 237 -10.69 -14.88 -20.63
N VAL A 238 -10.08 -14.87 -19.45
CA VAL A 238 -9.48 -16.04 -18.81
C VAL A 238 -10.21 -16.42 -17.53
N THR A 239 -10.12 -17.67 -17.13
CA THR A 239 -10.65 -18.13 -15.85
C THR A 239 -9.60 -17.94 -14.74
N HIS A 240 -9.95 -18.39 -13.53
CA HIS A 240 -9.00 -18.50 -12.42
C HIS A 240 -7.72 -19.28 -12.79
N TRP A 241 -7.81 -20.18 -13.78
CA TRP A 241 -6.70 -21.03 -14.24
C TRP A 241 -5.97 -20.43 -15.45
N LEU A 242 -5.71 -19.12 -15.45
CA LEU A 242 -5.19 -18.38 -16.61
C LEU A 242 -3.88 -18.93 -17.20
N HIS A 243 -3.03 -19.58 -16.39
CA HIS A 243 -1.79 -20.23 -16.84
C HIS A 243 -2.05 -21.52 -17.64
N LEU A 244 -3.24 -22.11 -17.49
CA LEU A 244 -3.73 -23.22 -18.29
C LEU A 244 -4.56 -22.73 -19.48
N ASP A 245 -5.38 -21.69 -19.30
CA ASP A 245 -6.24 -21.17 -20.36
C ASP A 245 -5.43 -20.49 -21.48
N ALA A 246 -4.41 -19.70 -21.11
CA ALA A 246 -3.63 -18.90 -22.03
C ALA A 246 -2.12 -18.97 -21.74
N PRO A 247 -1.49 -20.17 -21.74
CA PRO A 247 -0.08 -20.34 -21.36
C PRO A 247 0.87 -19.51 -22.23
N GLY A 248 0.58 -19.38 -23.54
CA GLY A 248 1.38 -18.53 -24.44
C GLY A 248 1.33 -17.05 -24.08
N ARG A 249 0.15 -16.55 -23.67
CA ARG A 249 -0.03 -15.15 -23.23
C ARG A 249 0.70 -14.89 -21.91
N VAL A 250 0.63 -15.84 -20.96
CA VAL A 250 1.40 -15.78 -19.71
C VAL A 250 2.91 -15.76 -19.97
N LEU A 251 3.40 -16.66 -20.83
CA LEU A 251 4.82 -16.69 -21.19
C LEU A 251 5.30 -15.41 -21.86
N ALA A 252 4.48 -14.83 -22.75
CA ALA A 252 4.80 -13.57 -23.41
C ALA A 252 4.89 -12.42 -22.40
N VAL A 253 3.84 -12.19 -21.59
CA VAL A 253 3.83 -11.07 -20.64
C VAL A 253 4.94 -11.19 -19.58
N VAL A 254 5.26 -12.41 -19.13
CA VAL A 254 6.35 -12.64 -18.17
C VAL A 254 7.71 -12.32 -18.81
N ARG A 255 7.96 -12.79 -20.04
CA ARG A 255 9.22 -12.51 -20.74
C ARG A 255 9.40 -11.02 -21.02
N ASP A 256 8.37 -10.38 -21.57
CA ASP A 256 8.40 -8.97 -21.91
C ASP A 256 8.69 -8.13 -20.65
N TRP A 257 7.96 -8.40 -19.56
CA TRP A 257 8.16 -7.69 -18.31
C TRP A 257 9.53 -7.94 -17.66
N LEU A 258 10.06 -9.17 -17.72
CA LEU A 258 11.41 -9.46 -17.22
C LEU A 258 12.50 -8.78 -18.06
N ALA A 259 12.29 -8.62 -19.37
CA ALA A 259 13.20 -7.88 -20.23
C ALA A 259 13.21 -6.39 -19.88
N ASP A 260 12.03 -5.79 -19.69
CA ASP A 260 11.89 -4.39 -19.24
C ASP A 260 12.57 -4.18 -17.87
N LEU A 261 12.39 -5.12 -16.94
CA LEU A 261 13.02 -5.07 -15.62
C LEU A 261 14.54 -5.14 -15.70
N ASP A 262 15.08 -5.95 -16.60
CA ASP A 262 16.52 -6.07 -16.81
C ASP A 262 17.12 -4.83 -17.45
N GLU A 263 16.39 -4.18 -18.35
CA GLU A 263 16.77 -2.89 -18.93
C GLU A 263 16.80 -1.80 -17.85
N ALA A 264 15.73 -1.64 -17.08
CA ALA A 264 15.69 -0.68 -15.98
C ALA A 264 16.83 -0.90 -14.95
N ARG A 265 17.19 -2.15 -14.66
CA ARG A 265 18.31 -2.49 -13.77
C ARG A 265 19.67 -2.15 -14.39
N ARG A 266 19.85 -2.31 -15.71
CA ARG A 266 21.08 -1.91 -16.41
C ARG A 266 21.22 -0.39 -16.39
N ASP A 267 20.16 0.34 -16.74
CA ASP A 267 20.15 1.80 -16.76
C ASP A 267 20.47 2.38 -15.38
N ALA A 268 19.88 1.83 -14.32
CA ALA A 268 20.17 2.22 -12.95
C ALA A 268 21.66 2.00 -12.58
N ARG A 269 22.25 0.86 -12.99
CA ARG A 269 23.68 0.58 -12.77
C ARG A 269 24.58 1.52 -13.56
N GLU A 270 24.24 1.84 -14.81
CA GLU A 270 25.01 2.75 -15.66
C GLU A 270 24.95 4.20 -15.14
N ALA A 271 23.77 4.68 -14.72
CA ALA A 271 23.63 5.97 -14.03
C ALA A 271 24.48 6.04 -12.75
N GLN A 272 24.52 4.95 -11.97
CA GLN A 272 25.33 4.85 -10.75
C GLN A 272 26.84 4.81 -11.04
N ALA A 273 27.26 4.22 -12.15
CA ALA A 273 28.65 4.18 -12.61
C ALA A 273 29.13 5.53 -13.18
N THR A 274 28.26 6.24 -13.91
CA THR A 274 28.58 7.54 -14.52
C THR A 274 28.76 8.63 -13.46
N THR A 275 27.99 8.56 -12.38
CA THR A 275 28.14 9.44 -11.20
C THR A 275 29.37 9.13 -10.34
N ALA A 276 30.07 8.00 -10.56
CA ALA A 276 31.29 7.64 -9.84
C ALA A 276 32.58 8.26 -10.42
N GLY A 277 32.54 8.87 -11.62
CA GLY A 277 33.68 9.49 -12.31
C GLY A 277 33.91 10.98 -12.03
N ALA A 278 32.97 11.67 -11.38
CA ALA A 278 33.18 12.98 -10.79
C ALA A 278 33.89 12.83 -9.42
N PRO A 279 34.71 13.78 -8.95
CA PRO A 279 35.33 13.68 -7.63
C PRO A 279 34.23 13.68 -6.56
N ARG A 280 33.80 12.48 -6.17
CA ARG A 280 32.88 12.26 -5.06
C ARG A 280 33.63 12.58 -3.78
N ARG A 281 33.28 13.69 -3.13
CA ARG A 281 33.36 13.74 -1.67
C ARG A 281 32.57 12.54 -1.16
N ALA A 282 33.19 11.77 -0.27
CA ALA A 282 32.64 10.53 0.26
C ALA A 282 31.18 10.72 0.74
N GLY A 283 30.24 10.19 -0.03
CA GLY A 283 28.86 10.01 0.40
C GLY A 283 28.81 8.78 1.28
N ALA A 284 29.03 9.00 2.57
CA ALA A 284 28.61 8.10 3.62
C ALA A 284 27.10 7.83 3.48
N VAL A 285 26.64 6.71 4.06
CA VAL A 285 25.22 6.48 4.37
C VAL A 285 24.64 7.77 4.94
N ALA A 286 23.76 8.45 4.19
CA ALA A 286 23.21 9.73 4.63
C ALA A 286 22.20 9.45 5.75
N GLY A 287 22.65 9.60 7.00
CA GLY A 287 21.76 9.94 8.10
C GLY A 287 21.13 11.30 7.77
N GLY A 288 19.91 11.29 7.25
CA GLY A 288 19.11 12.50 7.13
C GLY A 288 18.61 12.90 8.51
N GLY A 289 18.76 14.18 8.86
CA GLY A 289 18.18 14.74 10.08
C GLY A 289 16.65 14.56 10.15
N PRO A 290 16.04 14.88 11.31
CA PRO A 290 14.63 14.62 11.59
C PRO A 290 13.70 15.24 10.56
N VAL A 291 12.51 14.64 10.39
CA VAL A 291 11.46 15.13 9.47
C VAL A 291 10.11 15.05 10.16
N ILE A 292 9.29 16.07 9.98
CA ILE A 292 7.92 16.11 10.47
C ILE A 292 6.98 16.29 9.28
N ASP A 293 6.13 15.31 9.02
CA ASP A 293 5.11 15.37 7.97
C ASP A 293 3.82 16.00 8.51
N VAL A 294 3.49 17.20 8.06
CA VAL A 294 2.31 17.93 8.54
C VAL A 294 0.99 17.45 7.91
N HIS A 295 1.04 16.46 7.02
CA HIS A 295 -0.05 16.11 6.15
C HIS A 295 -0.20 14.60 5.98
N VAL A 296 -0.72 13.96 7.03
CA VAL A 296 -0.92 12.50 7.08
C VAL A 296 -2.39 12.19 7.31
N HIS A 297 -3.02 11.49 6.36
CA HIS A 297 -4.42 11.12 6.42
C HIS A 297 -4.65 9.71 6.98
N VAL A 298 -5.68 9.52 7.79
CA VAL A 298 -6.15 8.20 8.25
C VAL A 298 -7.65 8.05 8.04
N GLY A 299 -8.12 6.82 7.86
CA GLY A 299 -9.48 6.53 7.41
C GLY A 299 -9.55 6.33 5.89
N THR A 300 -10.76 6.37 5.35
CA THR A 300 -11.04 5.94 3.98
C THR A 300 -11.75 7.04 3.19
N THR A 301 -11.27 7.33 1.97
CA THR A 301 -11.94 8.29 1.07
C THR A 301 -13.00 7.61 0.21
N VAL A 302 -14.23 8.13 0.24
CA VAL A 302 -15.33 7.63 -0.61
C VAL A 302 -15.47 8.41 -1.92
N THR A 303 -14.69 9.47 -2.12
CA THR A 303 -14.80 10.37 -3.29
C THR A 303 -13.76 10.06 -4.37
N ARG A 304 -12.71 9.28 -4.07
CA ARG A 304 -11.81 8.73 -5.10
C ARG A 304 -12.29 7.38 -5.62
N SER A 305 -12.00 7.13 -6.89
CA SER A 305 -12.12 5.83 -7.53
C SER A 305 -10.74 5.41 -8.08
N PRO A 306 -10.08 4.39 -7.51
CA PRO A 306 -10.52 3.60 -6.37
C PRO A 306 -10.46 4.38 -5.05
N THR A 307 -11.26 3.95 -4.10
CA THR A 307 -11.18 4.38 -2.70
C THR A 307 -9.78 4.11 -2.16
N VAL A 308 -9.19 5.12 -1.53
CA VAL A 308 -7.88 5.03 -0.86
C VAL A 308 -8.12 5.14 0.64
N GLY A 309 -7.37 4.40 1.44
CA GLY A 309 -7.45 4.55 2.89
C GLY A 309 -6.26 3.94 3.60
N GLN A 310 -6.03 4.40 4.82
CA GLN A 310 -5.04 3.82 5.72
C GLN A 310 -5.46 3.98 7.18
N SER A 311 -5.10 3.01 8.01
CA SER A 311 -5.17 3.05 9.48
C SER A 311 -4.02 3.89 10.06
N PRO A 312 -4.12 4.34 11.33
CA PRO A 312 -3.00 4.98 12.03
C PRO A 312 -1.71 4.13 12.06
N GLU A 313 -1.85 2.81 12.14
CA GLU A 313 -0.72 1.88 12.10
C GLU A 313 -0.07 1.84 10.71
N GLU A 314 -0.87 1.81 9.64
CA GLU A 314 -0.36 1.88 8.26
C GLU A 314 0.31 3.23 7.98
N ALA A 315 -0.26 4.32 8.51
CA ALA A 315 0.37 5.65 8.46
C ALA A 315 1.71 5.67 9.19
N SER A 316 1.82 5.04 10.38
CA SER A 316 3.08 4.93 11.12
C SER A 316 4.13 4.18 10.31
N ILE A 317 3.77 3.05 9.70
CA ILE A 317 4.67 2.27 8.86
C ILE A 317 5.14 3.09 7.65
N ALA A 318 4.23 3.82 6.98
CA ALA A 318 4.57 4.64 5.83
C ALA A 318 5.57 5.76 6.17
N LEU A 319 5.39 6.39 7.33
CA LEU A 319 6.31 7.41 7.84
C LEU A 319 7.67 6.81 8.21
N ASP A 320 7.73 5.62 8.82
CA ASP A 320 9.00 4.94 9.16
C ASP A 320 9.79 4.59 7.90
N GLN A 321 9.10 4.06 6.88
CA GLN A 321 9.69 3.74 5.58
C GLN A 321 10.23 4.97 4.86
N ALA A 322 9.62 6.13 5.07
CA ALA A 322 10.05 7.40 4.50
C ALA A 322 11.16 8.10 5.31
N GLY A 323 11.62 7.51 6.43
CA GLY A 323 12.55 8.17 7.34
C GLY A 323 11.94 9.41 8.01
N VAL A 324 10.62 9.46 8.15
CA VAL A 324 9.91 10.56 8.79
C VAL A 324 9.76 10.28 10.28
N THR A 325 10.17 11.25 11.10
CA THR A 325 10.23 11.13 12.56
C THR A 325 8.85 11.21 13.21
N ALA A 326 8.06 12.22 12.84
CA ALA A 326 6.75 12.48 13.42
C ALA A 326 5.76 12.99 12.35
N GLY A 327 4.46 12.97 12.66
CA GLY A 327 3.46 13.51 11.74
C GLY A 327 2.25 14.15 12.42
N ILE A 328 1.57 15.04 11.69
CA ILE A 328 0.27 15.58 12.08
C ILE A 328 -0.81 14.73 11.41
N LEU A 329 -1.57 14.00 12.22
CA LEU A 329 -2.64 13.14 11.73
C LEU A 329 -3.91 13.93 11.45
N SER A 330 -4.61 13.55 10.39
CA SER A 330 -5.91 14.11 10.03
C SER A 330 -6.82 13.05 9.39
N PRO A 331 -8.14 13.18 9.41
CA PRO A 331 -9.02 12.29 8.69
C PRO A 331 -8.80 12.37 7.18
N ALA A 332 -8.90 11.25 6.48
CA ALA A 332 -9.01 11.21 5.04
C ALA A 332 -10.29 11.90 4.59
N GLY A 333 -10.19 12.71 3.54
CA GLY A 333 -11.32 13.46 3.04
C GLY A 333 -12.37 12.60 2.33
N GLY A 334 -13.63 13.03 2.44
CA GLY A 334 -14.75 12.32 1.85
C GLY A 334 -15.15 11.08 2.66
N ALA A 335 -15.35 11.22 3.97
CA ALA A 335 -15.96 10.16 4.77
C ALA A 335 -17.31 9.73 4.17
N GLY A 336 -17.60 8.42 4.20
CA GLY A 336 -18.93 7.92 3.87
C GLY A 336 -19.96 8.53 4.81
N LEU A 337 -20.97 9.22 4.29
CA LEU A 337 -22.07 9.78 5.09
C LEU A 337 -23.19 8.75 5.34
N ASP A 338 -22.90 7.46 5.17
CA ASP A 338 -23.84 6.36 5.37
C ASP A 338 -24.48 6.37 6.76
N ARG A 339 -23.80 6.93 7.77
CA ARG A 339 -24.30 7.10 9.15
C ARG A 339 -24.44 8.55 9.60
N GLY A 340 -24.40 9.51 8.67
CA GLY A 340 -24.48 10.94 8.98
C GLY A 340 -23.35 11.41 9.90
N VAL A 341 -23.68 12.15 10.96
CA VAL A 341 -22.71 12.70 11.95
C VAL A 341 -21.83 11.63 12.58
N ALA A 342 -22.37 10.43 12.81
CA ALA A 342 -21.62 9.33 13.42
C ALA A 342 -20.39 8.90 12.59
N SER A 343 -20.44 9.04 11.25
CA SER A 343 -19.30 8.72 10.40
C SER A 343 -18.16 9.73 10.58
N VAL A 344 -18.47 11.02 10.70
CA VAL A 344 -17.48 12.08 10.97
C VAL A 344 -16.87 11.87 12.37
N GLN A 345 -17.72 11.61 13.35
CA GLN A 345 -17.30 11.35 14.73
C GLN A 345 -16.36 10.14 14.83
N LEU A 346 -16.65 9.07 14.09
CA LEU A 346 -15.80 7.88 14.06
C LEU A 346 -14.39 8.22 13.59
N HIS A 347 -14.24 9.00 12.51
CA HIS A 347 -12.93 9.39 12.02
C HIS A 347 -12.17 10.30 13.00
N ASN A 348 -12.86 11.27 13.60
CA ASN A 348 -12.25 12.15 14.60
C ASN A 348 -11.81 11.37 15.84
N ASN A 349 -12.61 10.39 16.29
CA ASN A 349 -12.26 9.51 17.39
C ASN A 349 -11.04 8.63 17.06
N THR A 350 -10.92 8.16 15.81
CA THR A 350 -9.74 7.40 15.36
C THR A 350 -8.46 8.25 15.44
N VAL A 351 -8.51 9.51 15.00
CA VAL A 351 -7.35 10.41 15.11
C VAL A 351 -7.01 10.68 16.57
N ALA A 352 -8.00 11.00 17.40
CA ALA A 352 -7.78 11.26 18.83
C ALA A 352 -7.17 10.05 19.55
N ALA A 353 -7.66 8.84 19.26
CA ALA A 353 -7.11 7.60 19.80
C ALA A 353 -5.65 7.38 19.36
N ALA A 354 -5.31 7.65 18.10
CA ALA A 354 -3.94 7.51 17.59
C ALA A 354 -2.96 8.50 18.24
N VAL A 355 -3.38 9.76 18.40
CA VAL A 355 -2.58 10.80 19.08
C VAL A 355 -2.35 10.45 20.55
N ALA A 356 -3.39 9.95 21.24
CA ALA A 356 -3.28 9.53 22.62
C ALA A 356 -2.43 8.25 22.79
N GLY A 357 -2.51 7.32 21.85
CA GLY A 357 -1.77 6.06 21.87
C GLY A 357 -0.28 6.19 21.52
N SER A 358 0.06 7.10 20.61
CA SER A 358 1.42 7.30 20.11
C SER A 358 1.83 8.78 20.10
N PRO A 359 1.84 9.46 21.25
CA PRO A 359 2.07 10.90 21.34
C PRO A 359 3.42 11.39 20.82
N GLU A 360 4.46 10.55 20.87
CA GLU A 360 5.79 10.87 20.34
C GLU A 360 5.82 10.85 18.81
N ARG A 361 4.99 9.99 18.21
CA ARG A 361 4.86 9.86 16.75
C ARG A 361 3.89 10.88 16.19
N TYR A 362 2.78 11.08 16.89
CA TYR A 362 1.70 11.97 16.51
C TYR A 362 1.51 13.01 17.61
N PRO A 363 2.35 14.06 17.62
CA PRO A 363 2.30 15.06 18.67
C PRO A 363 0.97 15.79 18.73
N VAL A 364 0.36 16.04 17.56
CA VAL A 364 -0.94 16.70 17.43
C VAL A 364 -1.76 16.02 16.33
N GLY A 365 -3.08 16.12 16.44
CA GLY A 365 -4.01 15.65 15.41
C GLY A 365 -5.05 16.70 15.07
N LEU A 366 -5.61 16.58 13.88
CA LEU A 366 -6.69 17.41 13.36
C LEU A 366 -7.96 16.58 13.29
N ALA A 367 -9.12 17.18 13.52
CA ALA A 367 -10.42 16.59 13.21
C ALA A 367 -10.90 17.01 11.82
N THR A 368 -12.04 16.50 11.37
CA THR A 368 -12.76 17.03 10.22
C THR A 368 -14.21 17.32 10.59
N THR A 369 -14.86 18.16 9.80
CA THR A 369 -16.29 18.46 9.90
C THR A 369 -16.89 18.44 8.51
N ASP A 370 -18.18 18.15 8.40
CA ASP A 370 -18.86 18.06 7.10
C ASP A 370 -20.08 18.97 7.01
N LEU A 371 -19.96 20.02 6.19
CA LEU A 371 -21.03 20.98 5.96
C LEU A 371 -22.27 20.35 5.30
N ARG A 372 -22.17 19.18 4.66
CA ARG A 372 -23.32 18.45 4.09
C ARG A 372 -24.32 18.00 5.16
N LEU A 373 -23.88 17.93 6.42
CA LEU A 373 -24.69 17.59 7.58
C LEU A 373 -25.35 18.83 8.22
N GLY A 374 -25.08 20.02 7.68
CA GLY A 374 -25.57 21.31 8.16
C GLY A 374 -24.55 22.05 9.04
N VAL A 375 -24.56 23.37 8.96
CA VAL A 375 -23.62 24.26 9.70
C VAL A 375 -23.64 24.00 11.20
N ALA A 376 -24.83 23.83 11.79
CA ALA A 376 -24.96 23.55 13.22
C ALA A 376 -24.30 22.22 13.64
N ALA A 377 -24.40 21.18 12.81
CA ALA A 377 -23.76 19.90 13.08
C ALA A 377 -22.24 19.97 12.91
N ALA A 378 -21.76 20.72 11.91
CA ALA A 378 -20.33 20.95 11.71
C ALA A 378 -19.71 21.76 12.86
N VAL A 379 -20.40 22.81 13.34
CA VAL A 379 -20.00 23.60 14.52
C VAL A 379 -19.95 22.73 15.77
N ALA A 380 -21.01 21.96 16.05
CA ALA A 380 -21.05 21.08 17.22
C ALA A 380 -19.92 20.03 17.19
N GLU A 381 -19.60 19.48 16.01
CA GLU A 381 -18.49 18.53 15.89
C GLU A 381 -17.12 19.21 16.03
N ALA A 382 -16.94 20.45 15.56
CA ALA A 382 -15.73 21.22 15.81
C ALA A 382 -15.53 21.48 17.32
N GLU A 383 -16.59 21.91 18.02
CA GLU A 383 -16.56 22.13 19.47
C GLU A 383 -16.20 20.84 20.21
N ARG A 384 -16.81 19.71 19.83
CA ARG A 384 -16.52 18.39 20.42
C ARG A 384 -15.07 17.98 20.16
N ALA A 385 -14.58 18.11 18.93
CA ALA A 385 -13.24 17.68 18.58
C ALA A 385 -12.14 18.51 19.28
N LEU A 386 -12.31 19.83 19.35
CA LEU A 386 -11.32 20.71 19.97
C LEU A 386 -11.42 20.70 21.50
N GLY A 387 -12.63 20.67 22.05
CA GLY A 387 -12.88 20.72 23.48
C GLY A 387 -12.83 19.37 24.18
N GLU A 388 -13.54 18.36 23.67
CA GLU A 388 -13.66 17.06 24.34
C GLU A 388 -12.55 16.08 23.92
N LEU A 389 -12.20 16.02 22.63
CA LEU A 389 -11.14 15.13 22.16
C LEU A 389 -9.72 15.73 22.30
N GLY A 390 -9.61 17.04 22.53
CA GLY A 390 -8.34 17.74 22.68
C GLY A 390 -7.48 17.76 21.40
N LEU A 391 -8.12 17.68 20.22
CA LEU A 391 -7.41 17.81 18.95
C LEU A 391 -6.97 19.26 18.71
N ALA A 392 -5.85 19.44 18.02
CA ALA A 392 -5.21 20.74 17.85
C ALA A 392 -5.85 21.62 16.76
N GLY A 393 -6.71 21.04 15.92
CA GLY A 393 -7.26 21.76 14.79
C GLY A 393 -8.18 20.94 13.90
N LEU A 394 -8.43 21.45 12.69
CA LEU A 394 -9.33 20.88 11.68
C LEU A 394 -8.62 20.71 10.33
N CYS A 395 -8.88 19.59 9.67
CA CYS A 395 -8.65 19.35 8.26
C CYS A 395 -9.98 19.48 7.51
N LEU A 396 -10.07 20.50 6.66
CA LEU A 396 -11.27 20.88 5.95
C LEU A 396 -11.14 20.56 4.46
N PHE A 397 -12.24 20.11 3.87
CA PHE A 397 -12.29 19.67 2.47
C PHE A 397 -13.34 20.44 1.66
N PRO A 398 -13.08 21.71 1.32
CA PRO A 398 -14.14 22.61 0.87
C PRO A 398 -14.76 22.18 -0.47
N ARG A 399 -13.96 21.62 -1.38
CA ARG A 399 -14.43 21.21 -2.71
C ARG A 399 -15.20 19.90 -2.74
N MET A 400 -14.98 19.00 -1.79
CA MET A 400 -15.55 17.64 -1.86
C MET A 400 -17.07 17.57 -1.64
N SER A 401 -17.69 18.69 -1.28
CA SER A 401 -19.10 18.76 -0.93
C SER A 401 -19.94 19.65 -1.86
N GLY A 402 -19.36 20.20 -2.94
CA GLY A 402 -20.07 21.14 -3.83
C GLY A 402 -20.35 22.51 -3.20
N HIS A 403 -19.85 22.76 -1.99
CA HIS A 403 -19.92 24.05 -1.32
C HIS A 403 -18.74 24.93 -1.75
N ARG A 404 -18.99 26.22 -1.91
CA ARG A 404 -17.92 27.21 -2.05
C ARG A 404 -17.51 27.65 -0.64
N LEU A 405 -16.28 28.12 -0.49
CA LEU A 405 -15.85 28.82 0.71
C LEU A 405 -16.46 30.25 0.69
N ASP A 406 -17.78 30.38 0.62
CA ASP A 406 -18.50 31.65 0.47
C ASP A 406 -19.17 32.11 1.78
N GLY A 407 -18.54 31.81 2.92
CA GLY A 407 -18.96 32.23 4.26
C GLY A 407 -19.66 31.13 5.08
N ALA A 408 -20.09 30.03 4.45
CA ALA A 408 -20.73 28.91 5.16
C ALA A 408 -19.79 28.19 6.16
N ILE A 409 -18.48 28.33 5.96
CA ILE A 409 -17.44 27.74 6.82
C ILE A 409 -17.12 28.64 8.03
N ASP A 410 -17.46 29.93 7.98
CA ASP A 410 -17.04 30.94 8.96
C ASP A 410 -17.46 30.59 10.40
N PRO A 411 -18.65 30.03 10.66
CA PRO A 411 -19.00 29.59 12.02
C PRO A 411 -18.08 28.48 12.55
N VAL A 412 -17.60 27.58 11.68
CA VAL A 412 -16.64 26.53 12.05
C VAL A 412 -15.26 27.13 12.29
N LEU A 413 -14.84 28.08 11.46
CA LEU A 413 -13.59 28.82 11.66
C LEU A 413 -13.62 29.67 12.93
N ALA A 414 -14.74 30.28 13.27
CA ALA A 414 -14.90 31.04 14.51
C ALA A 414 -14.68 30.16 15.76
N VAL A 415 -15.16 28.92 15.75
CA VAL A 415 -14.84 27.95 16.80
C VAL A 415 -13.33 27.70 16.82
N LEU A 416 -12.73 27.40 15.67
CA LEU A 416 -11.29 27.10 15.59
C LEU A 416 -10.41 28.28 16.04
N ASP A 417 -10.76 29.52 15.69
CA ASP A 417 -10.07 30.75 16.09
C ASP A 417 -10.11 30.97 17.60
N ALA A 418 -11.23 30.62 18.25
CA ALA A 418 -11.35 30.70 19.71
C ALA A 418 -10.27 29.86 20.42
N TYR A 419 -9.96 28.69 19.85
CA TYR A 419 -8.88 27.81 20.30
C TYR A 419 -7.49 28.18 19.75
N GLY A 420 -7.42 29.14 18.82
CA GLY A 420 -6.18 29.47 18.08
C GLY A 420 -5.62 28.27 17.33
N GLY A 421 -6.49 27.38 16.82
CA GLY A 421 -6.12 26.06 16.34
C GLY A 421 -5.50 26.03 14.94
N LEU A 422 -5.16 24.81 14.49
CA LEU A 422 -4.61 24.53 13.17
C LEU A 422 -5.70 24.30 12.13
N CYS A 423 -5.55 24.83 10.93
CA CYS A 423 -6.46 24.56 9.81
C CYS A 423 -5.71 24.03 8.60
N LEU A 424 -5.76 22.73 8.36
CA LEU A 424 -5.30 22.13 7.09
C LEU A 424 -6.42 22.25 6.05
N MET A 425 -6.21 23.01 4.98
CA MET A 425 -7.20 23.20 3.91
C MET A 425 -6.85 22.35 2.68
N HIS A 426 -7.70 21.36 2.34
CA HIS A 426 -7.39 20.30 1.37
C HIS A 426 -8.47 20.07 0.29
N PRO A 427 -8.19 20.30 -1.00
CA PRO A 427 -7.41 21.40 -1.56
C PRO A 427 -8.25 22.70 -1.58
N ALA A 428 -7.60 23.84 -1.44
CA ALA A 428 -8.23 25.14 -1.64
C ALA A 428 -7.65 25.84 -2.87
N ASP A 429 -8.08 25.47 -4.08
CA ASP A 429 -7.73 26.24 -5.29
C ASP A 429 -8.59 27.52 -5.44
N ASP A 430 -8.76 28.24 -4.32
CA ASP A 430 -9.28 29.61 -4.24
C ASP A 430 -8.45 30.39 -3.20
N GLU A 431 -7.25 30.82 -3.62
CA GLU A 431 -6.27 31.52 -2.80
C GLU A 431 -6.84 32.81 -2.19
N ASP A 432 -7.69 33.54 -2.92
CA ASP A 432 -8.30 34.79 -2.45
C ASP A 432 -9.22 34.53 -1.25
N THR A 433 -9.89 33.38 -1.26
CA THR A 433 -10.70 32.97 -0.12
C THR A 433 -9.85 32.52 1.07
N VAL A 434 -8.78 31.76 0.83
CA VAL A 434 -7.85 31.40 1.93
C VAL A 434 -7.28 32.65 2.58
N LEU A 435 -6.89 33.65 1.77
CA LEU A 435 -6.40 34.92 2.25
C LEU A 435 -7.46 35.66 3.09
N ARG A 436 -8.70 35.75 2.61
CA ARG A 436 -9.81 36.32 3.39
C ARG A 436 -9.98 35.60 4.73
N CYS A 437 -10.02 34.28 4.74
CA CYS A 437 -10.14 33.51 5.99
C CYS A 437 -8.95 33.77 6.93
N ALA A 438 -7.74 33.88 6.39
CA ALA A 438 -6.54 34.19 7.16
C ALA A 438 -6.59 35.59 7.79
N GLU A 439 -7.13 36.58 7.08
CA GLU A 439 -7.33 37.95 7.55
C GLU A 439 -8.46 38.05 8.60
N ASP A 440 -9.59 37.37 8.37
CA ASP A 440 -10.75 37.39 9.26
C ASP A 440 -10.53 36.58 10.56
N PHE A 441 -9.69 35.55 10.51
CA PHE A 441 -9.40 34.65 11.63
C PHE A 441 -7.88 34.58 11.94
N PRO A 442 -7.30 35.68 12.48
CA PRO A 442 -5.85 35.82 12.61
C PRO A 442 -5.21 34.92 13.67
N ARG A 443 -5.99 34.28 14.54
CA ARG A 443 -5.44 33.34 15.55
C ARG A 443 -5.32 31.92 15.02
N ILE A 444 -5.96 31.61 13.89
CA ILE A 444 -5.82 30.31 13.24
C ILE A 444 -4.50 30.27 12.49
N THR A 445 -3.77 29.16 12.64
CA THR A 445 -2.63 28.84 11.76
C THR A 445 -3.12 27.97 10.62
N PHE A 446 -3.11 28.51 9.39
CA PHE A 446 -3.55 27.81 8.19
C PHE A 446 -2.38 27.06 7.54
N ILE A 447 -2.65 25.84 7.10
CA ILE A 447 -1.76 25.04 6.25
C ILE A 447 -2.54 24.81 4.94
N LEU A 448 -2.07 25.41 3.86
CA LEU A 448 -2.65 25.21 2.54
C LEU A 448 -2.06 23.94 1.92
N ALA A 449 -2.90 22.92 1.74
CA ALA A 449 -2.47 21.67 1.14
C ALA A 449 -2.31 21.81 -0.37
N HIS A 450 -1.35 21.07 -0.93
CA HIS A 450 -1.08 21.05 -2.37
C HIS A 450 -0.82 22.44 -2.92
N ALA A 451 -0.01 23.23 -2.19
CA ALA A 451 0.21 24.64 -2.47
C ALA A 451 0.30 24.85 -3.98
N PRO A 452 -0.70 25.54 -4.58
CA PRO A 452 -0.89 25.50 -6.02
C PRO A 452 0.40 25.99 -6.65
N MET A 453 1.04 25.12 -7.44
CA MET A 453 2.16 25.47 -8.30
C MET A 453 1.63 26.32 -9.46
N SER A 454 0.89 27.37 -9.11
CA SER A 454 0.30 28.36 -9.98
C SER A 454 1.41 29.09 -10.72
N ASP A 455 1.15 29.39 -11.99
CA ASP A 455 2.00 30.26 -12.81
C ASP A 455 1.92 31.74 -12.37
N ALA A 456 1.29 32.05 -11.23
CA ALA A 456 1.15 33.39 -10.67
C ALA A 456 1.90 33.56 -9.32
N PRO A 457 3.23 33.81 -9.34
CA PRO A 457 4.08 33.94 -8.15
C PRO A 457 3.59 34.94 -7.10
N ASP A 458 2.97 36.03 -7.55
CA ASP A 458 2.53 37.13 -6.67
C ASP A 458 1.42 36.70 -5.69
N ARG A 459 0.64 35.67 -6.01
CA ARG A 459 -0.48 35.22 -5.17
C ARG A 459 -0.02 34.38 -4.00
N LEU A 460 0.87 33.42 -4.24
CA LEU A 460 1.49 32.62 -3.18
C LEU A 460 2.24 33.52 -2.18
N ARG A 461 2.88 34.58 -2.68
CA ARG A 461 3.57 35.55 -1.83
C ARG A 461 2.61 36.28 -0.88
N ARG A 462 1.44 36.71 -1.36
CA ARG A 462 0.42 37.35 -0.51
C ARG A 462 -0.08 36.44 0.60
N LEU A 463 -0.28 35.15 0.31
CA LEU A 463 -0.69 34.16 1.30
C LEU A 463 0.34 34.06 2.42
N VAL A 464 1.62 33.85 2.11
CA VAL A 464 2.65 33.74 3.16
C VAL A 464 2.86 35.07 3.91
N ASP A 465 2.67 36.21 3.24
CA ASP A 465 2.79 37.54 3.84
C ASP A 465 1.62 37.87 4.80
N ALA A 466 0.50 37.14 4.76
CA ALA A 466 -0.58 37.24 5.76
C ALA A 466 -0.08 36.86 7.18
N GLY A 467 1.02 36.11 7.28
CA GLY A 467 1.74 35.85 8.52
C GLY A 467 1.30 34.59 9.27
N ASN A 468 0.05 34.15 9.09
CA ASN A 468 -0.55 32.95 9.69
C ASN A 468 -0.86 31.82 8.67
N VAL A 469 -0.33 31.91 7.45
CA VAL A 469 -0.49 30.87 6.41
C VAL A 469 0.85 30.20 6.12
N TYR A 470 0.85 28.87 6.18
CA TYR A 470 1.91 27.99 5.73
C TYR A 470 1.47 27.25 4.46
N LEU A 471 2.45 26.93 3.62
CA LEU A 471 2.28 26.13 2.43
C LEU A 471 2.91 24.77 2.67
N ASP A 472 2.14 23.71 2.41
CA ASP A 472 2.68 22.36 2.40
C ASP A 472 3.46 22.11 1.11
N THR A 473 4.47 21.24 1.17
CA THR A 473 5.31 20.92 -0.02
C THR A 473 4.78 19.75 -0.84
N SER A 474 3.60 19.20 -0.52
CA SER A 474 3.11 17.99 -1.16
C SER A 474 2.80 18.25 -2.64
N GLN A 475 3.24 17.34 -3.53
CA GLN A 475 3.09 17.49 -4.99
C GLN A 475 2.41 16.30 -5.64
N ASN A 476 1.45 16.60 -6.52
CA ASN A 476 0.76 15.61 -7.35
C ASN A 476 1.66 15.06 -8.48
N VAL A 477 1.63 13.74 -8.64
CA VAL A 477 2.55 12.88 -9.44
C VAL A 477 2.21 12.97 -10.95
N PRO A 478 3.21 13.11 -11.85
CA PRO A 478 4.06 11.96 -12.25
C PRO A 478 5.35 11.78 -11.45
N ALA A 479 5.84 12.81 -10.75
CA ALA A 479 6.83 12.71 -9.67
C ALA A 479 6.98 14.06 -8.95
N PRO A 480 7.14 14.10 -7.61
CA PRO A 480 7.70 15.27 -6.94
C PRO A 480 9.12 15.53 -7.46
N SER A 481 9.53 16.80 -7.62
CA SER A 481 10.87 17.13 -8.09
C SER A 481 11.58 18.19 -7.26
N ALA A 482 12.88 17.97 -7.05
CA ALA A 482 13.79 18.91 -6.40
C ALA A 482 13.76 20.32 -7.00
N GLU A 483 13.62 20.40 -8.33
CA GLU A 483 13.54 21.65 -9.10
C GLU A 483 12.29 22.45 -8.73
N ARG A 484 11.14 21.78 -8.58
CA ARG A 484 9.88 22.42 -8.19
C ARG A 484 9.95 22.94 -6.77
N LEU A 485 10.53 22.17 -5.85
CA LEU A 485 10.72 22.62 -4.48
C LEU A 485 11.66 23.82 -4.41
N THR A 486 12.79 23.78 -5.14
CA THR A 486 13.73 24.89 -5.22
C THR A 486 13.05 26.15 -5.75
N ALA A 487 12.27 26.03 -6.84
CA ALA A 487 11.51 27.15 -7.39
C ALA A 487 10.46 27.70 -6.41
N LEU A 488 9.84 26.86 -5.58
CA LEU A 488 8.92 27.31 -4.54
C LEU A 488 9.66 28.10 -3.46
N VAL A 489 10.80 27.59 -2.97
CA VAL A 489 11.66 28.28 -2.00
C VAL A 489 12.11 29.64 -2.54
N ASP A 490 12.53 29.72 -3.80
CA ASP A 490 12.96 30.98 -4.43
C ASP A 490 11.83 32.02 -4.49
N ARG A 491 10.57 31.58 -4.63
CA ARG A 491 9.40 32.46 -4.76
C ARG A 491 8.90 32.99 -3.42
N VAL A 492 8.78 32.13 -2.40
CA VAL A 492 8.13 32.48 -1.13
C VAL A 492 9.06 32.46 0.08
N GLY A 493 10.29 31.98 -0.07
CA GLY A 493 11.22 31.72 1.04
C GLY A 493 10.86 30.44 1.79
N SER A 494 11.61 30.14 2.84
CA SER A 494 11.46 28.88 3.61
C SER A 494 10.73 29.03 4.95
N GLU A 495 10.43 30.25 5.40
CA GLU A 495 9.84 30.55 6.72
C GLU A 495 8.38 30.06 6.88
N ARG A 496 7.72 29.76 5.76
CA ARG A 496 6.32 29.37 5.69
C ARG A 496 6.10 28.10 4.85
N LEU A 497 7.15 27.30 4.68
CA LEU A 497 7.07 26.02 3.98
C LEU A 497 7.15 24.86 4.98
N LEU A 498 6.34 23.84 4.78
CA LEU A 498 6.27 22.66 5.64
C LEU A 498 6.41 21.39 4.80
N PHE A 499 7.28 20.48 5.22
CA PHE A 499 7.32 19.15 4.63
C PHE A 499 5.97 18.44 4.77
N ALA A 500 5.46 17.92 3.65
CA ALA A 500 4.18 17.24 3.59
C ALA A 500 4.20 16.07 2.61
N GLY A 501 3.71 14.92 3.07
CA GLY A 501 3.65 13.67 2.31
C GLY A 501 2.32 13.39 1.63
N ASP A 502 1.21 13.97 2.09
CA ASP A 502 -0.18 13.64 1.69
C ASP A 502 -0.44 12.11 1.68
N SER A 503 0.17 11.39 2.63
CA SER A 503 -0.01 9.94 2.77
C SER A 503 -1.48 9.63 3.15
N PRO A 504 -2.16 8.64 2.54
CA PRO A 504 -1.66 7.61 1.60
C PRO A 504 -1.76 8.00 0.12
N TYR A 505 -2.17 9.21 -0.23
CA TYR A 505 -2.40 9.61 -1.61
C TYR A 505 -1.10 9.77 -2.39
N TYR A 506 -0.06 10.34 -1.75
CA TYR A 506 1.30 10.38 -2.27
C TYR A 506 2.29 9.61 -1.39
N SER A 507 3.46 9.36 -1.96
CA SER A 507 4.57 8.71 -1.26
C SER A 507 5.36 9.74 -0.47
N ALA A 508 5.28 9.69 0.87
CA ALA A 508 6.12 10.50 1.75
C ALA A 508 7.61 10.28 1.49
N ALA A 509 8.00 9.04 1.12
CA ALA A 509 9.38 8.73 0.74
C ALA A 509 9.81 9.49 -0.53
N ALA A 510 8.95 9.56 -1.55
CA ALA A 510 9.24 10.32 -2.77
C ALA A 510 9.27 11.83 -2.51
N GLN A 511 8.41 12.35 -1.62
CA GLN A 511 8.47 13.75 -1.21
C GLN A 511 9.79 14.04 -0.46
N ARG A 512 10.23 13.12 0.41
CA ARG A 512 11.49 13.24 1.13
C ARG A 512 12.69 13.18 0.19
N GLU A 513 12.68 12.25 -0.76
CA GLU A 513 13.72 12.16 -1.78
C GLU A 513 13.81 13.47 -2.58
N ALA A 514 12.68 14.07 -2.96
CA ALA A 514 12.66 15.36 -3.63
C ALA A 514 13.21 16.51 -2.77
N LEU A 515 12.93 16.50 -1.46
CA LEU A 515 13.51 17.44 -0.49
C LEU A 515 15.03 17.27 -0.36
N ASP A 516 15.51 16.03 -0.24
CA ASP A 516 16.93 15.73 -0.08
C ASP A 516 17.73 15.95 -1.38
N ALA A 517 17.10 15.76 -2.54
CA ALA A 517 17.68 16.05 -3.84
C ALA A 517 17.67 17.55 -4.17
N ALA A 518 16.84 18.36 -3.51
CA ALA A 518 16.88 19.81 -3.64
C ALA A 518 18.18 20.32 -3.01
N ALA A 519 19.04 20.93 -3.83
CA ALA A 519 20.34 21.46 -3.41
C ALA A 519 20.20 22.76 -2.58
N LEU A 520 19.33 22.72 -1.56
CA LEU A 520 19.03 23.82 -0.66
C LEU A 520 20.15 23.97 0.38
N PRO A 521 20.40 25.20 0.88
CA PRO A 521 21.22 25.39 2.07
C PRO A 521 20.70 24.55 3.24
N GLU A 522 21.61 24.02 4.08
CA GLU A 522 21.27 23.13 5.19
C GLU A 522 20.25 23.74 6.17
N ASP A 523 20.37 25.05 6.45
CA ASP A 523 19.44 25.77 7.32
C ASP A 523 18.04 25.88 6.71
N VAL A 524 17.95 26.01 5.39
CA VAL A 524 16.70 26.05 4.62
C VAL A 524 16.07 24.66 4.59
N HIS A 525 16.87 23.62 4.32
CA HIS A 525 16.41 22.22 4.32
C HIS A 525 15.82 21.83 5.68
N GLU A 526 16.57 22.02 6.78
CA GLU A 526 16.09 21.68 8.12
C GLU A 526 14.85 22.46 8.52
N ARG A 527 14.74 23.71 8.06
CA ARG A 527 13.58 24.55 8.34
C ARG A 527 12.30 23.96 7.77
N ILE A 528 12.36 23.52 6.51
CA ILE A 528 11.24 22.89 5.80
C ILE A 528 11.00 21.48 6.36
N ALA A 529 12.06 20.71 6.57
CA ALA A 529 12.00 19.33 7.03
C ALA A 529 11.33 19.19 8.39
N TRP A 530 11.63 20.07 9.35
CA TRP A 530 11.13 19.90 10.72
C TRP A 530 10.99 21.18 11.56
N ARG A 531 11.86 22.20 11.43
CA ARG A 531 11.86 23.32 12.43
C ARG A 531 10.57 24.14 12.41
N ASN A 532 10.02 24.41 11.21
CA ASN A 532 8.75 25.12 11.10
C ASN A 532 7.60 24.32 11.72
N ALA A 533 7.54 23.03 11.41
CA ALA A 533 6.52 22.13 11.96
C ALA A 533 6.66 21.97 13.49
N LEU A 534 7.89 21.89 14.01
CA LEU A 534 8.15 21.83 15.44
C LEU A 534 7.62 23.06 16.17
N SER A 535 7.86 24.26 15.63
CA SER A 535 7.35 25.52 16.21
C SER A 535 5.81 25.53 16.29
N ILE A 536 5.16 25.05 15.23
CA ILE A 536 3.70 24.89 15.19
C ILE A 536 3.25 23.88 16.26
N ILE A 537 3.85 22.70 16.31
CA ILE A 537 3.53 21.65 17.29
C ILE A 537 3.66 22.16 18.71
N GLN A 538 4.75 22.88 19.04
CA GLN A 538 5.00 23.39 20.39
C GLN A 538 3.99 24.45 20.84
N THR A 539 3.31 25.12 19.91
CA THR A 539 2.19 26.04 20.21
C THR A 539 0.98 25.28 20.76
N HIS A 540 0.72 24.07 20.26
CA HIS A 540 -0.43 23.24 20.66
C HIS A 540 -0.07 22.17 21.69
N ARG A 541 1.22 21.84 21.80
CA ARG A 541 1.75 20.87 22.74
C ARG A 541 3.07 21.37 23.34
N PRO A 542 2.99 22.29 24.32
CA PRO A 542 4.18 22.84 24.95
C PRO A 542 5.06 21.75 25.56
N GLY A 543 6.36 21.81 25.27
CA GLY A 543 7.34 20.84 25.78
C GLY A 543 7.47 19.55 24.97
N TRP A 544 6.77 19.41 23.84
CA TRP A 544 7.10 18.36 22.88
C TRP A 544 8.46 18.65 22.23
N GLU A 545 9.30 17.62 22.18
CA GLU A 545 10.63 17.63 21.57
C GLU A 545 10.71 16.50 20.55
N LEU A 546 11.64 16.60 19.61
CA LEU A 546 11.87 15.54 18.64
C LEU A 546 12.29 14.24 19.35
N PRO A 547 11.68 13.10 19.02
CA PRO A 547 12.09 11.80 19.54
C PRO A 547 13.58 11.54 19.27
N SER A 548 14.29 11.05 20.29
CA SER A 548 15.74 10.79 20.29
C SER A 548 16.16 9.58 19.47
#